data_AF-A0A7J7X925-F1
#
_entry.id   AF-A0A7J7X925-F1
#
_cell.length_a   1.000
_cell.length_b   1.000
_cell.length_c   1.000
_cell.angle_alpha   90.00
_cell.angle_beta   90.00
_cell.angle_gamma   90.00
#
_symmetry.space_group_name_H-M   'P 1'
#
loop_
_entity.id
_entity.type
_entity.pdbx_description
1 polymer ?
#
loop_
_entity_poly.entity_id
_entity_poly.type
_entity_poly.pdbx_seq_one_letter_code
_entity_poly.pdbx_strand_id
1 'polypeptide(L)'
;MFSLPSLPSWLPGLSSLEWGSSLLDSFLQGLVGAFGVSILNNLLKVYFFVSCANHPELRLEKERLRARWASLETVHLAGLALILTVIGARVAALVVLEFSLRAVSTVLSLSKGSRGTERLQLYLLCQYSLGCGLTCGLSFLQEGSSHRTLNLLLGLGLAALLSSVAQRLCRHVCRLYELHSSQHYCGVCLGLLASAHGLPRLLGRALAVAFAVGDLAAVALINRDFLTTSEAVRFWTPLTICYTLLVIYMQEEQRLHTGLQSQIQTVLVRMGGLFVLLLTVGHWLDLLGILISLLGEIWCLVGVRSLLDLCQIQDFSSQKPFVSAPVQPRSSAPAQPQGTAAS
;
A
#
# COMPACT_ATOMS: atom_id res chain seq x y z
N MET A 1 50.25 -28.66 -25.34
CA MET A 1 50.43 -27.41 -24.55
C MET A 1 49.08 -26.77 -24.43
N PHE A 2 48.49 -26.81 -23.23
CA PHE A 2 47.13 -26.38 -22.96
C PHE A 2 47.06 -24.86 -22.84
N SER A 3 46.34 -24.23 -23.77
CA SER A 3 45.98 -22.82 -23.72
C SER A 3 44.85 -22.63 -22.71
N LEU A 4 45.10 -21.86 -21.65
CA LEU A 4 44.09 -21.39 -20.71
C LEU A 4 43.02 -20.59 -21.46
N PRO A 5 41.71 -20.91 -21.35
CA PRO A 5 40.67 -20.03 -21.83
C PRO A 5 40.58 -18.80 -20.91
N SER A 6 40.80 -17.65 -21.51
CA SER A 6 40.63 -16.33 -20.92
C SER A 6 39.24 -16.18 -20.30
N LEU A 7 39.23 -15.72 -19.05
CA LEU A 7 38.08 -15.49 -18.17
C LEU A 7 37.32 -14.13 -18.31
N PRO A 8 37.32 -13.36 -19.42
CA PRO A 8 36.59 -12.08 -19.43
C PRO A 8 35.21 -12.10 -20.09
N SER A 9 34.67 -13.22 -20.59
CA SER A 9 33.36 -13.24 -21.27
C SER A 9 32.13 -13.34 -20.36
N TRP A 10 32.32 -13.45 -19.05
CA TRP A 10 31.25 -13.63 -18.05
C TRP A 10 30.86 -12.37 -17.26
N LEU A 11 31.51 -11.23 -17.54
CA LEU A 11 31.22 -9.95 -16.88
C LEU A 11 30.95 -8.89 -17.95
N PRO A 12 29.71 -8.38 -18.08
CA PRO A 12 29.49 -7.19 -18.87
C PRO A 12 30.19 -6.01 -18.17
N GLY A 13 31.13 -5.40 -18.90
CA GLY A 13 31.66 -4.05 -18.68
C GLY A 13 31.77 -3.55 -17.24
N LEU A 14 32.83 -3.95 -16.53
CA LEU A 14 33.28 -3.27 -15.30
C LEU A 14 33.98 -1.96 -15.68
N SER A 15 33.22 -0.93 -16.07
CA SER A 15 33.72 0.44 -16.05
C SER A 15 33.47 1.02 -14.65
N SER A 16 34.53 1.40 -13.93
CA SER A 16 34.46 1.81 -12.53
C SER A 16 33.71 3.13 -12.31
N LEU A 17 33.37 3.85 -13.38
CA LEU A 17 32.57 5.09 -13.34
C LEU A 17 31.06 4.81 -13.49
N GLU A 18 30.65 3.78 -14.24
CA GLU A 18 29.24 3.39 -14.39
C GLU A 18 28.65 2.77 -13.12
N TRP A 19 29.48 2.11 -12.30
CA TRP A 19 29.06 1.58 -11.00
C TRP A 19 28.62 2.70 -10.04
N GLY A 20 29.30 3.85 -10.03
CA GLY A 20 28.95 4.97 -9.17
C GLY A 20 27.59 5.61 -9.55
N SER A 21 27.37 5.86 -10.85
CA SER A 21 26.12 6.46 -11.33
C SER A 21 24.94 5.49 -11.24
N SER A 22 25.14 4.20 -11.54
CA SER A 22 24.07 3.19 -11.45
C SER A 22 23.63 2.94 -10.01
N LEU A 23 24.57 2.82 -9.06
CA LEU A 23 24.24 2.65 -7.65
C LEU A 23 23.57 3.90 -7.07
N LEU A 24 24.04 5.09 -7.44
CA LEU A 24 23.40 6.35 -7.03
C LEU A 24 21.97 6.43 -7.59
N ASP A 25 21.76 6.10 -8.86
CA ASP A 25 20.44 6.11 -9.49
C ASP A 25 19.49 5.10 -8.83
N SER A 26 19.95 3.88 -8.55
CA SER A 26 19.19 2.89 -7.79
C SER A 26 18.85 3.38 -6.38
N PHE A 27 19.80 4.06 -5.73
CA PHE A 27 19.58 4.63 -4.40
C PHE A 27 18.52 5.75 -4.42
N LEU A 28 18.62 6.67 -5.38
CA LEU A 28 17.67 7.75 -5.58
C LEU A 28 16.27 7.20 -5.91
N GLN A 29 16.17 6.20 -6.77
CA GLN A 29 14.90 5.55 -7.12
C GLN A 29 14.26 4.87 -5.90
N GLY A 30 15.02 4.09 -5.13
CA GLY A 30 14.51 3.45 -3.92
C GLY A 30 14.08 4.46 -2.85
N LEU A 31 14.79 5.59 -2.70
CA LEU A 31 14.36 6.68 -1.83
C LEU A 31 13.03 7.30 -2.29
N VAL A 32 12.86 7.56 -3.60
CA VAL A 32 11.60 8.10 -4.12
C VAL A 32 10.45 7.12 -3.85
N GLY A 33 10.66 5.83 -4.09
CA GLY A 33 9.70 4.78 -3.74
C GLY A 33 9.33 4.81 -2.26
N ALA A 34 10.32 4.87 -1.37
CA ALA A 34 10.09 4.93 0.08
C ALA A 34 9.36 6.20 0.53
N PHE A 35 9.65 7.36 -0.07
CA PHE A 35 8.90 8.59 0.18
C PHE A 35 7.46 8.49 -0.31
N GLY A 36 7.20 7.85 -1.46
CA GLY A 36 5.85 7.57 -1.94
C GLY A 36 5.03 6.74 -0.93
N VAL A 37 5.63 5.69 -0.39
CA VAL A 37 5.00 4.87 0.67
C VAL A 37 4.78 5.66 1.95
N SER A 38 5.74 6.50 2.35
CA SER A 38 5.61 7.38 3.51
C SER A 38 4.48 8.40 3.36
N ILE A 39 4.29 8.98 2.17
CA ILE A 39 3.17 9.88 1.87
C ILE A 39 1.84 9.15 2.05
N LEU A 40 1.70 7.96 1.43
CA LEU A 40 0.52 7.11 1.56
C LEU A 40 0.22 6.79 3.03
N ASN A 41 1.23 6.34 3.77
CA ASN A 41 1.11 5.98 5.18
C ASN A 41 0.69 7.18 6.06
N ASN A 42 1.30 8.35 5.86
CA ASN A 42 0.96 9.55 6.62
C ASN A 42 -0.47 10.06 6.35
N LEU A 43 -0.94 9.98 5.10
CA LEU A 43 -2.32 10.31 4.75
C LEU A 43 -3.33 9.31 5.33
N LEU A 44 -3.01 8.02 5.32
CA LEU A 44 -3.82 6.99 5.97
C LEU A 44 -3.89 7.19 7.49
N LYS A 45 -2.76 7.51 8.15
CA LYS A 45 -2.75 7.87 9.58
C LYS A 45 -3.67 9.05 9.87
N VAL A 46 -3.66 10.09 9.03
CA VAL A 46 -4.58 11.24 9.17
C VAL A 46 -6.04 10.80 9.05
N TYR A 47 -6.37 9.97 8.05
CA TYR A 47 -7.73 9.44 7.87
C TYR A 47 -8.20 8.68 9.11
N PHE A 48 -7.42 7.69 9.56
CA PHE A 48 -7.77 6.87 10.73
C PHE A 48 -7.83 7.72 12.00
N PHE A 49 -6.93 8.68 12.17
CA PHE A 49 -6.94 9.56 13.33
C PHE A 49 -8.22 10.42 13.38
N VAL A 50 -8.61 11.02 12.27
CA VAL A 50 -9.86 11.80 12.16
C VAL A 50 -11.07 10.89 12.41
N SER A 51 -11.06 9.67 11.86
CA SER A 51 -12.07 8.65 12.11
C SER A 51 -12.21 8.33 13.61
N CYS A 52 -11.10 8.03 14.29
CA CYS A 52 -11.09 7.76 15.73
C CYS A 52 -11.49 8.97 16.58
N ALA A 53 -11.12 10.19 16.20
CA ALA A 53 -11.49 11.40 16.95
C ALA A 53 -13.01 11.65 16.95
N ASN A 54 -13.72 11.20 15.90
CA ASN A 54 -15.16 11.29 15.80
C ASN A 54 -15.90 10.21 16.62
N HIS A 55 -15.21 9.16 17.10
CA HIS A 55 -15.79 8.06 17.86
C HIS A 55 -15.18 7.96 19.28
N PRO A 56 -15.95 8.26 20.35
CA PRO A 56 -15.41 8.36 21.72
C PRO A 56 -14.89 7.03 22.29
N GLU A 57 -15.37 5.89 21.78
CA GLU A 57 -15.00 4.54 22.25
C GLU A 57 -13.54 4.15 21.90
N LEU A 58 -12.91 4.83 20.93
CA LEU A 58 -11.57 4.51 20.40
C LEU A 58 -10.44 5.39 20.96
N ARG A 59 -10.71 6.18 22.00
CA ARG A 59 -9.74 7.16 22.56
C ARG A 59 -8.51 6.53 23.21
N LEU A 60 -8.65 5.37 23.86
CA LEU A 60 -7.54 4.69 24.53
C LEU A 60 -6.52 4.12 23.53
N GLU A 61 -7.00 3.60 22.40
CA GLU A 61 -6.14 3.07 21.34
C GLU A 61 -5.36 4.19 20.64
N LYS A 62 -6.00 5.34 20.43
CA LYS A 62 -5.37 6.54 19.84
C LYS A 62 -4.09 6.97 20.55
N GLU A 63 -4.02 6.92 21.88
CA GLU A 63 -2.84 7.33 22.64
C GLU A 63 -1.68 6.34 22.51
N ARG A 64 -1.98 5.03 22.57
CA ARG A 64 -0.99 3.96 22.37
C ARG A 64 -0.42 3.97 20.95
N LEU A 65 -1.27 4.24 19.96
CA LEU A 65 -0.89 4.35 18.56
C LEU A 65 0.03 5.55 18.30
N ARG A 66 -0.30 6.71 18.87
CA ARG A 66 0.48 7.93 18.69
C ARG A 66 1.92 7.79 19.20
N ALA A 67 2.13 7.11 20.33
CA ALA A 67 3.46 6.85 20.88
C ALA A 67 4.28 5.91 19.97
N ARG A 68 3.64 4.87 19.43
CA ARG A 68 4.29 3.87 18.56
C ARG A 68 4.61 4.40 17.17
N TRP A 69 3.83 5.34 16.63
CA TRP A 69 4.04 5.88 15.29
C TRP A 69 5.28 6.76 15.15
N ALA A 70 5.66 7.50 16.20
CA ALA A 70 6.76 8.45 16.11
C ALA A 70 8.14 7.78 16.02
N SER A 71 8.36 6.69 16.76
CA SER A 71 9.63 5.95 16.73
C SER A 71 9.75 5.00 15.54
N LEU A 72 8.61 4.46 15.06
CA LEU A 72 8.61 3.45 14.01
C LEU A 72 8.74 4.06 12.61
N GLU A 73 8.40 5.34 12.42
CA GLU A 73 8.35 5.96 11.09
C GLU A 73 9.73 6.16 10.44
N THR A 74 10.73 6.63 11.20
CA THR A 74 12.09 6.81 10.68
C THR A 74 12.76 5.48 10.35
N VAL A 75 12.60 4.50 11.24
CA VAL A 75 13.11 3.13 11.05
C VAL A 75 12.43 2.47 9.86
N HIS A 76 11.10 2.62 9.75
CA HIS A 76 10.33 2.06 8.64
C HIS A 76 10.77 2.66 7.30
N LEU A 77 10.90 3.99 7.22
CA LEU A 77 11.36 4.69 6.02
C LEU A 77 12.78 4.27 5.62
N ALA A 78 13.72 4.24 6.57
CA ALA A 78 15.10 3.87 6.30
C ALA A 78 15.23 2.41 5.82
N GLY A 79 14.54 1.49 6.50
CA GLY A 79 14.51 0.08 6.09
C GLY A 79 13.88 -0.13 4.72
N LEU A 80 12.76 0.55 4.44
CA LEU A 80 12.08 0.45 3.15
C LEU A 80 12.91 1.05 2.02
N ALA A 81 13.56 2.19 2.25
CA ALA A 81 14.48 2.79 1.28
C ALA A 81 15.58 1.78 0.94
N LEU A 82 16.28 1.23 1.94
CA LEU A 82 17.34 0.25 1.73
C LEU A 82 16.86 -0.96 0.91
N ILE A 83 15.71 -1.53 1.27
CA ILE A 83 15.16 -2.69 0.57
C ILE A 83 14.83 -2.35 -0.90
N LEU A 84 14.18 -1.20 -1.14
CA LEU A 84 13.86 -0.74 -2.50
C LEU A 84 15.09 -0.32 -3.32
N THR A 85 16.22 0.03 -2.68
CA THR A 85 17.47 0.30 -3.40
C THR A 85 18.14 -0.97 -3.92
N VAL A 86 17.98 -2.08 -3.19
CA VAL A 86 18.65 -3.36 -3.49
C VAL A 86 17.79 -4.23 -4.41
N ILE A 87 16.47 -4.06 -4.41
CA ILE A 87 15.59 -4.88 -5.24
C ILE A 87 15.82 -4.63 -6.74
N GLY A 88 15.91 -5.72 -7.51
CA GLY A 88 16.04 -5.64 -8.96
C GLY A 88 14.73 -5.19 -9.63
N ALA A 89 14.86 -4.45 -10.74
CA ALA A 89 13.72 -3.93 -11.50
C ALA A 89 12.75 -5.04 -11.99
N ARG A 90 13.28 -6.21 -12.36
CA ARG A 90 12.49 -7.38 -12.78
C ARG A 90 11.62 -7.92 -11.65
N VAL A 91 12.20 -8.08 -10.45
CA VAL A 91 11.45 -8.54 -9.26
C VAL A 91 10.42 -7.50 -8.85
N ALA A 92 10.80 -6.22 -8.84
CA ALA A 92 9.87 -5.14 -8.54
C ALA A 92 8.68 -5.11 -9.52
N ALA A 93 8.92 -5.31 -10.83
CA ALA A 93 7.87 -5.41 -11.85
C ALA A 93 6.90 -6.58 -11.60
N LEU A 94 7.42 -7.76 -11.23
CA LEU A 94 6.60 -8.92 -10.91
C LEU A 94 5.71 -8.69 -9.68
N VAL A 95 6.26 -8.06 -8.64
CA VAL A 95 5.51 -7.71 -7.42
C VAL A 95 4.40 -6.69 -7.70
N VAL A 96 4.64 -5.75 -8.61
CA VAL A 96 3.64 -4.75 -9.02
C VAL A 96 2.50 -5.43 -9.78
N LEU A 97 2.84 -6.24 -10.78
CA LEU A 97 1.85 -6.93 -11.61
C LEU A 97 1.01 -7.94 -10.79
N GLU A 98 1.67 -8.69 -9.91
CA GLU A 98 1.04 -9.57 -8.92
C GLU A 98 -0.05 -8.82 -8.15
N PHE A 99 0.32 -7.68 -7.56
CA PHE A 99 -0.55 -6.92 -6.70
C PHE A 99 -1.69 -6.27 -7.48
N SER A 100 -1.40 -5.72 -8.66
CA SER A 100 -2.41 -5.11 -9.54
C SER A 100 -3.49 -6.10 -9.96
N LEU A 101 -3.10 -7.33 -10.33
CA LEU A 101 -4.05 -8.40 -10.64
C LEU A 101 -4.94 -8.75 -9.45
N ARG A 102 -4.36 -8.86 -8.25
CA ARG A 102 -5.11 -9.10 -7.02
C ARG A 102 -6.05 -7.94 -6.68
N ALA A 103 -5.58 -6.70 -6.83
CA ALA A 103 -6.37 -5.51 -6.57
C ALA A 103 -7.57 -5.42 -7.53
N VAL A 104 -7.38 -5.76 -8.81
CA VAL A 104 -8.49 -5.81 -9.78
C VAL A 104 -9.47 -6.94 -9.44
N SER A 105 -8.99 -8.14 -9.08
CA SER A 105 -9.85 -9.27 -8.70
C SER A 105 -10.70 -8.97 -7.45
N THR A 106 -10.08 -8.37 -6.43
CA THR A 106 -10.78 -7.94 -5.20
C THR A 106 -11.81 -6.86 -5.51
N VAL A 107 -11.46 -5.83 -6.29
CA VAL A 107 -12.41 -4.77 -6.68
C VAL A 107 -13.57 -5.29 -7.52
N LEU A 108 -13.34 -6.25 -8.42
CA LEU A 108 -14.39 -6.87 -9.24
C LEU A 108 -15.33 -7.77 -8.43
N SER A 109 -14.81 -8.47 -7.42
CA SER A 109 -15.60 -9.35 -6.55
C SER A 109 -16.42 -8.61 -5.49
N LEU A 110 -16.15 -7.31 -5.27
CA LEU A 110 -16.71 -6.44 -4.23
C LEU A 110 -18.19 -6.01 -4.44
N SER A 111 -18.98 -6.73 -5.25
CA SER A 111 -20.20 -6.19 -5.87
C SER A 111 -21.41 -5.97 -4.95
N LYS A 112 -21.35 -6.20 -3.62
CA LYS A 112 -22.59 -6.27 -2.80
C LYS A 112 -22.67 -5.68 -1.38
N GLY A 113 -21.67 -5.00 -0.79
CA GLY A 113 -21.96 -4.36 0.52
C GLY A 113 -20.88 -3.58 1.26
N SER A 114 -19.60 -3.94 1.17
CA SER A 114 -18.53 -3.32 2.00
C SER A 114 -17.48 -2.53 1.20
N ARG A 115 -17.94 -1.62 0.33
CA ARG A 115 -17.04 -0.93 -0.63
C ARG A 115 -15.99 0.00 0.01
N GLY A 116 -16.17 0.37 1.28
CA GLY A 116 -15.31 1.34 1.98
C GLY A 116 -14.08 0.71 2.60
N THR A 117 -14.28 -0.30 3.45
CA THR A 117 -13.21 -0.85 4.29
C THR A 117 -12.30 -1.80 3.55
N GLU A 118 -12.84 -2.67 2.68
CA GLU A 118 -12.02 -3.57 1.85
C GLU A 118 -11.09 -2.77 0.93
N ARG A 119 -11.54 -1.60 0.45
CA ARG A 119 -10.72 -0.66 -0.32
C ARG A 119 -9.62 -0.01 0.53
N LEU A 120 -9.91 0.31 1.79
CA LEU A 120 -8.93 0.86 2.72
C LEU A 120 -7.87 -0.19 3.10
N GLN A 121 -8.29 -1.45 3.27
CA GLN A 121 -7.40 -2.58 3.47
C GLN A 121 -6.46 -2.78 2.26
N LEU A 122 -6.97 -2.63 1.03
CA LEU A 122 -6.13 -2.63 -0.19
C LEU A 122 -5.11 -1.49 -0.16
N TYR A 123 -5.48 -0.29 0.30
CA TYR A 123 -4.52 0.83 0.42
C TYR A 123 -3.44 0.59 1.49
N LEU A 124 -3.77 -0.15 2.55
CA LEU A 124 -2.78 -0.54 3.56
C LEU A 124 -1.84 -1.62 3.04
N LEU A 125 -2.35 -2.59 2.29
CA LEU A 125 -1.57 -3.71 1.76
C LEU A 125 -0.74 -3.33 0.53
N CYS A 126 -1.12 -2.29 -0.21
CA CYS A 126 -0.42 -1.87 -1.43
C CYS A 126 0.91 -1.16 -1.18
N GLN A 127 1.27 -0.82 0.07
CA GLN A 127 2.42 0.03 0.39
C GLN A 127 3.72 -0.46 -0.27
N TYR A 128 4.06 -1.72 -0.06
CA TYR A 128 5.30 -2.26 -0.62
C TYR A 128 5.27 -2.28 -2.15
N SER A 129 4.16 -2.74 -2.74
CA SER A 129 3.96 -2.79 -4.19
C SER A 129 3.95 -1.40 -4.84
N LEU A 130 3.43 -0.37 -4.15
CA LEU A 130 3.50 1.02 -4.59
C LEU A 130 4.95 1.51 -4.67
N GLY A 131 5.78 1.17 -3.67
CA GLY A 131 7.21 1.49 -3.67
C GLY A 131 7.92 0.85 -4.88
N CYS A 132 7.65 -0.42 -5.15
CA CYS A 132 8.12 -1.12 -6.33
C CYS A 132 7.62 -0.47 -7.63
N GLY A 133 6.34 -0.09 -7.70
CA GLY A 133 5.71 0.52 -8.88
C GLY A 133 6.28 1.89 -9.22
N LEU A 134 6.54 2.72 -8.20
CA LEU A 134 7.20 4.01 -8.38
C LEU A 134 8.65 3.85 -8.84
N THR A 135 9.38 2.88 -8.26
CA THR A 135 10.76 2.56 -8.64
C THR A 135 10.83 2.10 -10.11
N CYS A 136 9.97 1.15 -10.50
CA CYS A 136 9.85 0.67 -11.88
C CYS A 136 9.41 1.79 -12.83
N GLY A 137 8.39 2.56 -12.48
CA GLY A 137 7.88 3.67 -13.27
C GLY A 137 8.94 4.73 -13.54
N LEU A 138 9.74 5.10 -12.53
CA LEU A 138 10.85 6.04 -12.69
C LEU A 138 11.95 5.48 -13.59
N SER A 139 12.30 4.20 -13.41
CA SER A 139 13.31 3.55 -14.26
C SER A 139 12.90 3.58 -15.73
N PHE A 140 11.63 3.31 -16.04
CA PHE A 140 11.09 3.33 -17.39
C PHE A 140 10.99 4.75 -17.97
N LEU A 141 10.49 5.71 -17.18
CA LEU A 141 10.32 7.10 -17.64
C LEU A 141 11.65 7.83 -17.89
N GLN A 142 12.72 7.40 -17.23
CA GLN A 142 14.03 8.03 -17.33
C GLN A 142 14.99 7.32 -18.27
N GLU A 143 14.56 6.18 -18.83
CA GLU A 143 15.28 5.43 -19.85
C GLU A 143 15.57 6.33 -21.06
N GLY A 144 16.85 6.48 -21.41
CA GLY A 144 17.29 7.32 -22.55
C GLY A 144 17.44 8.82 -22.26
N SER A 145 17.30 9.27 -21.00
CA SER A 145 17.55 10.67 -20.63
C SER A 145 19.06 10.96 -20.43
N SER A 146 19.56 12.05 -21.03
CA SER A 146 20.96 12.48 -20.90
C SER A 146 21.33 12.97 -19.48
N HIS A 147 20.33 13.39 -18.69
CA HIS A 147 20.49 13.92 -17.33
C HIS A 147 19.66 13.11 -16.30
N ARG A 148 19.77 11.78 -16.35
CA ARG A 148 19.02 10.85 -15.49
C ARG A 148 19.14 11.16 -14.00
N THR A 149 20.36 11.36 -13.50
CA THR A 149 20.66 11.65 -12.09
C THR A 149 19.99 12.95 -11.61
N LEU A 150 20.02 14.02 -12.42
CA LEU A 150 19.40 15.30 -12.08
C LEU A 150 17.87 15.22 -12.06
N ASN A 151 17.28 14.50 -13.02
CA ASN A 151 15.85 14.24 -13.03
C ASN A 151 15.42 13.41 -11.81
N LEU A 152 16.25 12.44 -11.39
CA LEU A 152 16.05 11.68 -10.16
C LEU A 152 16.16 12.55 -8.91
N LEU A 153 17.14 13.45 -8.84
CA LEU A 153 17.28 14.40 -7.74
C LEU A 153 16.09 15.35 -7.65
N LEU A 154 15.58 15.83 -8.79
CA LEU A 154 14.38 16.65 -8.84
C LEU A 154 13.14 15.87 -8.36
N GLY A 155 12.98 14.63 -8.84
CA GLY A 155 11.91 13.73 -8.41
C GLY A 155 12.00 13.42 -6.91
N LEU A 156 13.21 13.20 -6.39
CA LEU A 156 13.48 13.01 -4.97
C LEU A 156 13.15 14.27 -4.16
N GLY A 157 13.54 15.45 -4.64
CA GLY A 157 13.19 16.72 -4.00
C GLY A 157 11.68 16.92 -3.90
N LEU A 158 10.94 16.64 -4.97
CA LEU A 158 9.48 16.69 -4.98
C LEU A 158 8.86 15.65 -4.02
N ALA A 159 9.34 14.42 -4.04
CA ALA A 159 8.87 13.35 -3.16
C ALA A 159 9.14 13.69 -1.68
N ALA A 160 10.32 14.22 -1.37
CA ALA A 160 10.68 14.67 -0.02
C ALA A 160 9.85 15.87 0.43
N LEU A 161 9.59 16.84 -0.45
CA LEU A 161 8.70 17.98 -0.15
C LEU A 161 7.28 17.49 0.16
N LEU A 162 6.70 16.64 -0.69
CA LEU A 162 5.38 16.06 -0.47
C LEU A 162 5.32 15.23 0.81
N SER A 163 6.33 14.42 1.07
CA SER A 163 6.45 13.66 2.33
C SER A 163 6.52 14.60 3.54
N SER A 164 7.31 15.67 3.46
CA SER A 164 7.41 16.64 4.55
C SER A 164 6.08 17.35 4.82
N VAL A 165 5.32 17.70 3.78
CA VAL A 165 3.99 18.30 3.90
C VAL A 165 3.01 17.30 4.52
N ALA A 166 3.00 16.05 4.05
CA ALA A 166 2.17 14.99 4.61
C ALA A 166 2.49 14.72 6.09
N GLN A 167 3.78 14.73 6.47
CA GLN A 167 4.22 14.58 7.86
C GLN A 167 3.85 15.78 8.74
N ARG A 168 3.97 17.01 8.22
CA ARG A 168 3.53 18.21 8.94
C ARG A 168 2.03 18.18 9.15
N LEU A 169 1.28 17.81 8.13
CA LEU A 169 -0.18 17.63 8.20
C LEU A 169 -0.53 16.57 9.25
N CYS A 170 0.12 15.40 9.21
CA CYS A 170 -0.08 14.33 10.17
C CYS A 170 0.19 14.78 11.60
N ARG A 171 1.32 15.45 11.85
CA ARG A 171 1.68 16.00 13.18
C ARG A 171 0.70 17.07 13.65
N HIS A 172 0.28 17.96 12.76
CA HIS A 172 -0.69 19.01 13.04
C HIS A 172 -2.03 18.41 13.46
N VAL A 173 -2.60 17.54 12.63
CA VAL A 173 -3.86 16.85 12.91
C VAL A 173 -3.74 16.03 14.19
N CYS A 174 -2.67 15.24 14.34
CA CYS A 174 -2.48 14.43 15.53
C CYS A 174 -2.41 15.27 16.81
N ARG A 175 -1.87 16.49 16.82
CA ARG A 175 -1.74 17.28 18.05
C ARG A 175 -2.92 18.20 18.33
N LEU A 176 -3.48 18.80 17.28
CA LEU A 176 -4.33 19.99 17.41
C LEU A 176 -5.76 19.77 16.91
N TYR A 177 -6.06 18.64 16.26
CA TYR A 177 -7.37 18.43 15.63
C TYR A 177 -8.53 18.59 16.61
N GLU A 178 -8.49 18.01 17.82
CA GLU A 178 -9.61 18.11 18.78
C GLU A 178 -9.84 19.54 19.26
N LEU A 179 -8.76 20.31 19.47
CA LEU A 179 -8.84 21.70 19.87
C LEU A 179 -9.39 22.57 18.72
N HIS A 180 -8.83 22.38 17.52
CA HIS A 180 -9.18 23.15 16.33
C HIS A 180 -10.55 22.81 15.77
N SER A 181 -11.01 21.57 15.91
CA SER A 181 -12.36 21.15 15.50
C SER A 181 -13.42 21.75 16.42
N SER A 182 -13.14 21.91 17.71
CA SER A 182 -14.09 22.50 18.66
C SER A 182 -14.26 24.01 18.50
N GLN A 183 -13.22 24.72 18.06
CA GLN A 183 -13.20 26.18 17.95
C GLN A 183 -13.22 26.69 16.50
N HIS A 184 -13.27 25.80 15.50
CA HIS A 184 -13.44 26.08 14.06
C HIS A 184 -12.52 27.15 13.43
N TYR A 185 -11.30 27.38 13.95
CA TYR A 185 -10.43 28.47 13.49
C TYR A 185 -9.33 28.06 12.50
N CYS A 186 -9.16 26.75 12.21
CA CYS A 186 -8.12 26.27 11.31
C CYS A 186 -8.70 25.75 9.99
N GLY A 187 -8.41 26.42 8.88
CA GLY A 187 -8.89 26.03 7.54
C GLY A 187 -8.45 24.62 7.12
N VAL A 188 -7.29 24.13 7.59
CA VAL A 188 -6.81 22.77 7.30
C VAL A 188 -7.68 21.72 8.01
N CYS A 189 -7.93 21.89 9.31
CA CYS A 189 -8.79 20.98 10.07
C CYS A 189 -10.25 21.05 9.62
N LEU A 190 -10.75 22.24 9.29
CA LEU A 190 -12.10 22.45 8.78
C LEU A 190 -12.27 21.82 7.39
N GLY A 191 -11.25 21.98 6.53
CA GLY A 191 -11.18 21.32 5.22
C GLY A 191 -11.20 19.81 5.36
N LEU A 192 -10.39 19.24 6.26
CA LEU A 192 -10.38 17.80 6.56
C LEU A 192 -11.73 17.29 7.08
N LEU A 193 -12.42 18.07 7.92
CA LEU A 193 -13.75 17.72 8.42
C LEU A 193 -14.78 17.69 7.27
N ALA A 194 -14.76 18.70 6.40
CA ALA A 194 -15.63 18.78 5.23
C ALA A 194 -15.29 17.71 4.17
N SER A 195 -14.00 17.37 4.03
CA SER A 195 -13.49 16.46 3.00
C SER A 195 -13.15 15.06 3.51
N ALA A 196 -13.56 14.68 4.72
CA ALA A 196 -13.19 13.41 5.35
C ALA A 196 -13.51 12.19 4.45
N HIS A 197 -14.67 12.23 3.77
CA HIS A 197 -15.11 11.19 2.84
C HIS A 197 -14.44 11.29 1.45
N GLY A 198 -13.87 12.45 1.11
CA GLY A 198 -13.19 12.69 -0.17
C GLY A 198 -11.75 12.20 -0.21
N LEU A 199 -11.07 12.16 0.95
CA LEU A 199 -9.67 11.76 1.07
C LEU A 199 -9.38 10.35 0.52
N PRO A 200 -10.09 9.27 0.91
CA PRO A 200 -9.84 7.94 0.36
C PRO A 200 -10.13 7.86 -1.15
N ARG A 201 -11.06 8.67 -1.67
CA ARG A 201 -11.35 8.73 -3.10
C ARG A 201 -10.21 9.39 -3.89
N LEU A 202 -9.64 10.48 -3.38
CA LEU A 202 -8.48 11.12 -3.97
C LEU A 202 -7.25 10.21 -3.93
N LEU A 203 -7.02 9.55 -2.79
CA LEU A 203 -5.95 8.58 -2.63
C LEU A 203 -6.10 7.41 -3.61
N GLY A 204 -7.32 6.90 -3.78
CA GLY A 204 -7.61 5.88 -4.78
C GLY A 204 -7.29 6.29 -6.21
N ARG A 205 -7.58 7.53 -6.60
CA ARG A 205 -7.21 8.05 -7.93
C ARG A 205 -5.70 8.17 -8.09
N ALA A 206 -5.01 8.68 -7.08
CA ALA A 206 -3.55 8.80 -7.12
C ALA A 206 -2.87 7.42 -7.21
N LEU A 207 -3.34 6.45 -6.42
CA LEU A 207 -2.87 5.06 -6.48
C LEU A 207 -3.17 4.43 -7.82
N ALA A 208 -4.38 4.63 -8.38
CA ALA A 208 -4.70 4.10 -9.71
C ALA A 208 -3.76 4.64 -10.80
N VAL A 209 -3.39 5.92 -10.75
CA VAL A 209 -2.41 6.50 -11.68
C VAL A 209 -1.03 5.91 -11.44
N ALA A 210 -0.57 5.81 -10.19
CA ALA A 210 0.73 5.25 -9.85
C ALA A 210 0.87 3.79 -10.30
N PHE A 211 -0.15 2.97 -10.05
CA PHE A 211 -0.20 1.57 -10.50
C PHE A 211 -0.34 1.47 -12.03
N ALA A 212 -1.10 2.34 -12.70
CA ALA A 212 -1.17 2.32 -14.16
C ALA A 212 0.19 2.59 -14.82
N VAL A 213 0.93 3.59 -14.31
CA VAL A 213 2.30 3.89 -14.79
C VAL A 213 3.25 2.75 -14.42
N GLY A 214 3.14 2.21 -13.19
CA GLY A 214 3.94 1.10 -12.72
C GLY A 214 3.71 -0.19 -13.51
N ASP A 215 2.47 -0.53 -13.85
CA ASP A 215 2.07 -1.69 -14.65
C ASP A 215 2.56 -1.55 -16.10
N LEU A 216 2.42 -0.36 -16.69
CA LEU A 216 2.95 -0.09 -18.03
C LEU A 216 4.47 -0.28 -18.06
N ALA A 217 5.18 0.26 -17.06
CA ALA A 217 6.61 0.08 -16.90
C ALA A 217 6.98 -1.39 -16.64
N ALA A 218 6.23 -2.11 -15.80
CA ALA A 218 6.45 -3.50 -15.47
C ALA A 218 6.31 -4.39 -16.71
N VAL A 219 5.25 -4.21 -17.50
CA VAL A 219 5.06 -4.93 -18.76
C VAL A 219 6.17 -4.59 -19.75
N ALA A 220 6.57 -3.33 -19.87
CA ALA A 220 7.66 -2.93 -20.76
C ALA A 220 9.01 -3.53 -20.37
N LEU A 221 9.34 -3.54 -19.06
CA LEU A 221 10.57 -4.15 -18.53
C LEU A 221 10.58 -5.66 -18.77
N ILE A 222 9.49 -6.36 -18.41
CA ILE A 222 9.38 -7.81 -18.60
C ILE A 222 9.42 -8.17 -20.09
N ASN A 223 8.81 -7.37 -20.97
CA ASN A 223 8.79 -7.65 -22.41
C ASN A 223 10.17 -7.45 -23.06
N ARG A 224 11.00 -6.53 -22.55
CA ARG A 224 12.36 -6.30 -23.07
C ARG A 224 13.32 -7.45 -22.80
N ASP A 225 13.06 -8.26 -21.77
CA ASP A 225 13.88 -9.42 -21.43
C ASP A 225 13.70 -10.61 -22.40
N PHE A 226 12.71 -10.56 -23.32
CA PHE A 226 12.48 -11.61 -24.31
C PHE A 226 12.99 -11.19 -25.70
N LEU A 227 13.87 -12.01 -26.29
CA LEU A 227 14.41 -11.80 -27.63
C LEU A 227 13.39 -12.13 -28.74
N THR A 228 12.35 -12.93 -28.45
CA THR A 228 11.31 -13.32 -29.42
C THR A 228 9.89 -13.35 -28.82
N THR A 229 8.88 -13.00 -29.63
CA THR A 229 7.46 -12.96 -29.22
C THR A 229 6.89 -14.34 -28.87
N SER A 230 7.47 -15.42 -29.40
CA SER A 230 7.07 -16.79 -29.08
C SER A 230 7.56 -17.24 -27.70
N GLU A 231 8.78 -16.86 -27.30
CA GLU A 231 9.32 -17.12 -25.94
C GLU A 231 8.56 -16.31 -24.88
N ALA A 232 8.20 -15.07 -25.19
CA ALA A 232 7.37 -14.23 -24.33
C ALA A 232 6.00 -14.87 -24.04
N VAL A 233 5.30 -15.38 -25.06
CA VAL A 233 3.99 -16.04 -24.89
C VAL A 233 4.11 -17.36 -24.10
N ARG A 234 5.20 -18.11 -24.32
CA ARG A 234 5.48 -19.37 -23.61
C ARG A 234 5.79 -19.17 -22.12
N PHE A 235 6.26 -17.99 -21.73
CA PHE A 235 6.45 -17.58 -20.34
C PHE A 235 5.18 -16.98 -19.73
N TRP A 236 4.48 -16.12 -20.46
CA TRP A 236 3.27 -15.46 -19.99
C TRP A 236 2.13 -16.44 -19.74
N THR A 237 1.97 -17.49 -20.55
CA THR A 237 0.84 -18.42 -20.40
C THR A 237 0.90 -19.25 -19.10
N PRO A 238 2.01 -19.91 -18.71
CA PRO A 238 2.09 -20.59 -17.42
C PRO A 238 2.08 -19.64 -16.23
N LEU A 239 2.75 -18.47 -16.34
CA LEU A 239 2.75 -17.44 -15.29
C LEU A 239 1.32 -16.98 -15.02
N THR A 240 0.57 -16.58 -16.05
CA THR A 240 -0.82 -16.14 -15.91
C THR A 240 -1.74 -17.26 -15.44
N ILE A 241 -1.58 -18.51 -15.90
CA ILE A 241 -2.41 -19.64 -15.46
C ILE A 241 -2.11 -20.06 -14.01
N CYS A 242 -0.85 -20.28 -13.62
CA CYS A 242 -0.52 -20.60 -12.23
C CYS A 242 -0.88 -19.47 -11.28
N TYR A 243 -0.69 -18.22 -11.72
CA TYR A 243 -0.95 -17.06 -10.90
C TYR A 243 -2.44 -16.76 -10.77
N THR A 244 -3.25 -16.93 -11.82
CA THR A 244 -4.71 -16.85 -11.71
C THR A 244 -5.28 -17.93 -10.80
N LEU A 245 -4.75 -19.16 -10.86
CA LEU A 245 -5.12 -20.23 -9.93
C LEU A 245 -4.73 -19.90 -8.47
N LEU A 246 -3.53 -19.34 -8.25
CA LEU A 246 -3.09 -18.89 -6.93
C LEU A 246 -3.96 -17.77 -6.39
N VAL A 247 -4.32 -16.78 -7.22
CA VAL A 247 -5.17 -15.65 -6.86
C VAL A 247 -6.59 -16.12 -6.54
N ILE A 248 -7.16 -17.05 -7.33
CA ILE A 248 -8.48 -17.63 -7.05
C ILE A 248 -8.44 -18.43 -5.73
N TYR A 249 -7.42 -19.28 -5.55
CA TYR A 249 -7.25 -20.06 -4.32
C TYR A 249 -7.09 -19.15 -3.09
N MET A 250 -6.24 -18.13 -3.17
CA MET A 250 -6.01 -17.16 -2.09
C MET A 250 -7.26 -16.32 -1.82
N GLN A 251 -8.04 -15.96 -2.85
CA GLN A 251 -9.28 -15.21 -2.68
C GLN A 251 -10.36 -16.04 -1.97
N GLU A 252 -10.38 -17.36 -2.22
CA GLU A 252 -11.26 -18.30 -1.52
C GLU A 252 -10.83 -18.48 -0.06
N GLU A 253 -9.52 -18.57 0.21
CA GLU A 253 -8.98 -18.68 1.57
C GLU A 253 -9.14 -17.39 2.39
N GLN A 254 -9.05 -16.21 1.76
CA GLN A 254 -9.32 -14.91 2.39
C GLN A 254 -10.75 -14.75 2.90
N ARG A 255 -11.73 -15.46 2.32
CA ARG A 255 -13.11 -15.45 2.82
C ARG A 255 -13.30 -16.25 4.11
N LEU A 256 -12.38 -17.15 4.43
CA LEU A 256 -12.51 -18.06 5.58
C LEU A 256 -11.83 -17.53 6.86
N HIS A 257 -10.76 -16.72 6.77
CA HIS A 257 -10.01 -16.29 7.97
C HIS A 257 -9.59 -14.81 7.96
N THR A 258 -10.29 -14.00 8.76
CA THR A 258 -9.97 -12.58 9.01
C THR A 258 -8.96 -12.47 10.16
N GLY A 259 -7.65 -12.38 9.87
CA GLY A 259 -6.63 -12.23 10.90
C GLY A 259 -5.24 -11.84 10.37
N LEU A 260 -4.36 -11.32 11.25
CA LEU A 260 -2.99 -10.96 10.87
C LEU A 260 -2.17 -12.18 10.39
N GLN A 261 -2.41 -13.33 11.00
CA GLN A 261 -1.75 -14.59 10.64
C GLN A 261 -2.11 -15.03 9.22
N SER A 262 -3.37 -14.82 8.79
CA SER A 262 -3.78 -15.13 7.42
C SER A 262 -3.16 -14.17 6.40
N GLN A 263 -2.94 -12.90 6.76
CA GLN A 263 -2.23 -11.95 5.90
C GLN A 263 -0.76 -12.35 5.70
N ILE A 264 -0.05 -12.78 6.75
CA ILE A 264 1.34 -13.25 6.64
C ILE A 264 1.41 -14.54 5.81
N GLN A 265 0.50 -15.48 6.04
CA GLN A 265 0.41 -16.71 5.25
C GLN A 265 0.17 -16.40 3.78
N THR A 266 -0.70 -15.43 3.49
CA THR A 266 -0.96 -14.95 2.12
C THR A 266 0.29 -14.42 1.45
N VAL A 267 1.04 -13.55 2.15
CA VAL A 267 2.30 -13.00 1.63
C VAL A 267 3.31 -14.12 1.35
N LEU A 268 3.43 -15.10 2.25
CA LEU A 268 4.37 -16.21 2.12
C LEU A 268 4.01 -17.14 0.94
N VAL A 269 2.74 -17.52 0.81
CA VAL A 269 2.25 -18.38 -0.29
C VAL A 269 2.45 -17.69 -1.64
N ARG A 270 2.18 -16.39 -1.70
CA ARG A 270 2.34 -15.56 -2.89
C ARG A 270 3.78 -15.38 -3.33
N MET A 271 4.65 -14.97 -2.41
CA MET A 271 6.08 -14.87 -2.69
C MET A 271 6.69 -16.25 -2.98
N GLY A 272 6.18 -17.31 -2.34
CA GLY A 272 6.52 -18.70 -2.64
C GLY A 272 6.12 -19.11 -4.06
N GLY A 273 4.93 -18.71 -4.52
CA GLY A 273 4.48 -18.91 -5.90
C GLY A 273 5.38 -18.20 -6.91
N LEU A 274 5.72 -16.92 -6.66
CA LEU A 274 6.68 -16.18 -7.48
C LEU A 274 8.07 -16.81 -7.44
N PHE A 275 8.51 -17.33 -6.29
CA PHE A 275 9.78 -18.02 -6.12
C PHE A 275 9.84 -19.31 -6.95
N VAL A 276 8.79 -20.14 -6.94
CA VAL A 276 8.70 -21.34 -7.77
C VAL A 276 8.67 -20.97 -9.27
N LEU A 277 7.93 -19.92 -9.65
CA LEU A 277 7.91 -19.41 -11.02
C LEU A 277 9.29 -18.89 -11.48
N LEU A 278 10.08 -18.32 -10.56
CA LEU A 278 11.44 -17.87 -10.88
C LEU A 278 12.47 -18.98 -10.79
N LEU A 279 12.23 -20.06 -10.04
CA LEU A 279 13.08 -21.25 -10.10
C LEU A 279 13.01 -21.93 -11.47
N THR A 280 11.86 -21.87 -12.14
CA THR A 280 11.68 -22.52 -13.45
C THR A 280 12.24 -21.71 -14.61
N VAL A 281 12.40 -20.38 -14.47
CA VAL A 281 12.74 -19.49 -15.61
C VAL A 281 13.73 -18.36 -15.26
N GLY A 282 14.13 -18.18 -14.00
CA GLY A 282 14.84 -16.99 -13.51
C GLY A 282 16.34 -17.17 -13.31
N HIS A 283 17.03 -16.03 -13.17
CA HIS A 283 18.42 -16.00 -12.74
C HIS A 283 18.52 -16.10 -11.21
N TRP A 284 19.63 -16.62 -10.70
CA TRP A 284 19.88 -16.73 -9.25
C TRP A 284 19.79 -15.40 -8.48
N LEU A 285 20.12 -14.29 -9.14
CA LEU A 285 19.99 -12.95 -8.55
C LEU A 285 18.52 -12.54 -8.35
N ASP A 286 17.62 -12.97 -9.24
CA ASP A 286 16.19 -12.67 -9.10
C ASP A 286 15.55 -13.47 -7.94
N LEU A 287 16.05 -14.68 -7.67
CA LEU A 287 15.64 -15.48 -6.51
C LEU A 287 16.01 -14.79 -5.19
N LEU A 288 17.22 -14.24 -5.09
CA LEU A 288 17.62 -13.41 -3.94
C LEU A 288 16.76 -12.14 -3.85
N GLY A 289 16.46 -11.52 -4.98
CA GLY A 289 15.57 -10.37 -5.06
C GLY A 289 14.17 -10.66 -4.51
N ILE A 290 13.59 -11.85 -4.78
CA ILE A 290 12.30 -12.25 -4.21
C ILE A 290 12.38 -12.40 -2.69
N LEU A 291 13.46 -12.97 -2.15
CA LEU A 291 13.62 -13.08 -0.70
C LEU A 291 13.71 -11.70 -0.05
N ILE A 292 14.50 -10.79 -0.63
CA ILE A 292 14.58 -9.38 -0.18
C ILE A 292 13.20 -8.72 -0.28
N SER A 293 12.44 -9.05 -1.33
CA SER A 293 11.09 -8.54 -1.55
C SER A 293 10.09 -9.02 -0.50
N LEU A 294 10.18 -10.29 -0.11
CA LEU A 294 9.41 -10.87 0.98
C LEU A 294 9.72 -10.15 2.30
N LEU A 295 11.00 -9.88 2.60
CA LEU A 295 11.37 -9.09 3.78
C LEU A 295 10.77 -7.68 3.72
N GLY A 296 10.81 -7.02 2.56
CA GLY A 296 10.21 -5.71 2.34
C GLY A 296 8.72 -5.66 2.59
N GLU A 297 8.01 -6.67 2.10
CA GLU A 297 6.57 -6.76 2.32
C GLU A 297 6.22 -7.03 3.79
N ILE A 298 6.94 -7.94 4.45
CA ILE A 298 6.76 -8.19 5.89
C ILE A 298 7.08 -6.92 6.69
N TRP A 299 8.10 -6.16 6.29
CA TRP A 299 8.47 -4.88 6.92
C TRP A 299 7.36 -3.84 6.80
N CYS A 300 6.75 -3.70 5.62
CA CYS A 300 5.54 -2.88 5.42
C CYS A 300 4.37 -3.36 6.25
N LEU A 301 4.09 -4.67 6.27
CA LEU A 301 2.98 -5.25 7.00
C LEU A 301 3.09 -5.02 8.52
N VAL A 302 4.29 -5.16 9.07
CA VAL A 302 4.58 -4.83 10.47
C VAL A 302 4.37 -3.33 10.73
N GLY A 303 4.77 -2.47 9.79
CA GLY A 303 4.58 -1.02 9.87
C GLY A 303 3.12 -0.58 9.88
N VAL A 304 2.26 -1.24 9.09
CA VAL A 304 0.81 -0.93 9.02
C VAL A 304 -0.05 -1.76 9.96
N ARG A 305 0.51 -2.72 10.69
CA ARG A 305 -0.25 -3.63 11.57
C ARG A 305 -1.25 -2.91 12.45
N SER A 306 -0.84 -1.77 13.02
CA SER A 306 -1.69 -1.00 13.92
C SER A 306 -2.86 -0.30 13.20
N LEU A 307 -2.68 0.07 11.93
CA LEU A 307 -3.72 0.66 11.10
C LEU A 307 -4.67 -0.41 10.55
N LEU A 308 -4.16 -1.60 10.25
CA LEU A 308 -4.97 -2.76 9.87
C LEU A 308 -5.90 -3.20 11.01
N ASP A 309 -5.41 -3.19 12.26
CA ASP A 309 -6.21 -3.50 13.44
C ASP A 309 -7.37 -2.50 13.61
N LEU A 310 -7.08 -1.20 13.49
CA LEU A 310 -8.11 -0.15 13.48
C LEU A 310 -9.13 -0.30 12.34
N CYS A 311 -8.66 -0.70 11.15
CA CYS A 311 -9.52 -0.97 10.00
C CYS A 311 -10.53 -2.08 10.31
N GLN A 312 -10.08 -3.15 10.97
CA GLN A 312 -10.94 -4.26 11.39
C GLN A 312 -11.91 -3.84 12.50
N ILE A 313 -11.46 -3.05 13.48
CA ILE A 313 -12.33 -2.54 14.55
C ILE A 313 -13.43 -1.64 13.97
N GLN A 314 -13.10 -0.82 12.96
CA GLN A 314 -14.07 0.03 12.29
C GLN A 314 -15.11 -0.77 11.47
N ASP A 315 -14.74 -1.92 10.91
CA ASP A 315 -15.72 -2.86 10.32
C ASP A 315 -16.72 -3.37 11.36
N PHE A 316 -16.24 -3.78 12.53
CA PHE A 316 -17.12 -4.24 13.62
C PHE A 316 -18.04 -3.13 14.16
N SER A 317 -17.56 -1.88 14.24
CA SER A 317 -18.39 -0.77 14.71
C SER A 317 -19.44 -0.35 13.68
N SER A 318 -19.10 -0.41 12.39
CA SER A 318 -20.04 -0.08 11.30
C SER A 318 -21.07 -1.17 11.05
N GLN A 319 -20.80 -2.41 11.48
CA GLN A 319 -21.71 -3.55 11.36
C GLN A 319 -22.62 -3.74 12.59
N LYS A 320 -22.39 -3.00 13.69
CA LYS A 320 -23.33 -2.92 14.80
C LYS A 320 -24.55 -2.14 14.29
N PRO A 321 -25.73 -2.76 14.12
CA PRO A 321 -26.92 -2.01 13.73
C PRO A 321 -27.15 -0.96 14.81
N PHE A 322 -27.55 0.24 14.41
CA PHE A 322 -28.32 1.12 15.28
C PHE A 322 -29.47 0.26 15.84
N VAL A 323 -29.28 -0.30 17.03
CA VAL A 323 -30.39 -0.79 17.84
C VAL A 323 -31.13 0.48 18.17
N SER A 324 -32.18 0.73 17.39
CA SER A 324 -33.22 1.70 17.67
C SER A 324 -33.48 1.65 19.17
N ALA A 325 -33.32 2.81 19.82
CA ALA A 325 -33.71 2.98 21.21
C ALA A 325 -35.06 2.28 21.45
N PRO A 326 -35.22 1.54 22.56
CA PRO A 326 -36.49 0.88 22.84
C PRO A 326 -37.56 1.96 22.88
N VAL A 327 -38.47 1.91 21.91
CA VAL A 327 -39.70 2.69 21.91
C VAL A 327 -40.40 2.35 23.22
N GLN A 328 -40.38 3.29 24.17
CA GLN A 328 -41.23 3.22 25.34
C GLN A 328 -42.67 2.97 24.88
N PRO A 329 -43.35 1.92 25.34
CA PRO A 329 -44.78 1.80 25.12
C PRO A 329 -45.45 2.97 25.84
N ARG A 330 -46.05 3.83 25.03
CA ARG A 330 -46.87 4.97 25.43
C ARG A 330 -47.89 4.49 26.46
N SER A 331 -47.74 4.96 27.70
CA SER A 331 -48.63 4.63 28.81
C SER A 331 -50.08 4.93 28.47
N SER A 332 -50.92 3.95 28.73
CA SER A 332 -52.38 3.99 28.71
C SER A 332 -52.96 5.28 29.28
N ALA A 333 -53.83 5.93 28.51
CA ALA A 333 -54.70 7.00 28.98
C ALA A 333 -55.63 6.47 30.09
N PRO A 334 -55.85 7.22 31.19
CA PRO A 334 -56.84 6.85 32.19
C PRO A 334 -58.26 7.18 31.71
N ALA A 335 -59.17 6.27 32.04
CA ALA A 335 -60.59 6.35 31.80
C ALA A 335 -61.22 7.62 32.41
N GLN A 336 -62.07 8.29 31.63
CA GLN A 336 -63.00 9.31 32.12
C GLN A 336 -64.09 8.66 33.01
N PRO A 337 -64.40 9.21 34.19
CA PRO A 337 -65.63 8.89 34.89
C PRO A 337 -66.78 9.77 34.40
N GLN A 338 -67.91 9.14 34.07
CA GLN A 338 -69.23 9.78 34.04
C GLN A 338 -69.64 10.26 35.44
N GLY A 339 -70.29 11.42 35.55
CA GLY A 339 -70.97 11.79 36.80
C GLY A 339 -71.36 13.27 36.98
N THR A 340 -72.43 13.68 36.28
CA THR A 340 -73.57 14.49 36.78
C THR A 340 -73.43 15.87 37.48
N ALA A 341 -74.14 16.82 36.86
CA ALA A 341 -75.15 17.77 37.41
C ALA A 341 -74.73 19.19 37.85
N ALA A 342 -75.30 20.20 37.17
CA ALA A 342 -76.35 21.11 37.68
C ALA A 342 -76.29 22.51 37.02
N SER A 343 -77.25 22.86 36.15
CA SER A 343 -78.12 24.06 36.23
C SER A 343 -79.20 23.99 35.16
#